data_AF-A0A7X8I7U3-F1
#
_entry.id   AF-A0A7X8I7U3-F1
#
_cell.length_a   1.000
_cell.length_b   1.000
_cell.length_c   1.000
_cell.angle_alpha   90.00
_cell.angle_beta   90.00
_cell.angle_gamma   90.00
#
_symmetry.space_group_name_H-M   'P 1'
#
loop_
_entity.id
_entity.type
_entity.pdbx_description
1 polymer ?
#
loop_
_entity_poly.entity_id
_entity_poly.type
_entity_poly.pdbx_seq_one_letter_code
_entity_poly.pdbx_strand_id
1 'polypeptide(L)'
;MIQYRQMGRAALPAPMAAPSFEEEEFFEYHIYNLSRPTTIGNNQTKQISLLEAFDSKVKKELIARGSSSYFQSSYRGSMKQKVDVEISFKNSEENNLGMPLPKGVIRLYKKDSGGSLQFIGEDRIDHTPRNEEVRLVVGEAFDVVAERRQTNYKKLAEKLIETSWELTVKNRKKDEAATVTFMETAPGDWEVVSSTGDYKKTSAFGLRFDVTAAPDEEKKVEFTIRSRF
;
A
#
# COMPACT_ATOMS: atom_id res chain seq x y z
N MET A 1 20.98 -53.42 26.42
CA MET A 1 20.30 -52.40 25.62
C MET A 1 21.02 -51.08 25.82
N ILE A 2 21.72 -50.59 24.78
CA ILE A 2 22.49 -49.34 24.82
C ILE A 2 21.58 -48.25 24.25
N GLN A 3 21.17 -47.29 25.09
CA GLN A 3 20.37 -46.13 24.69
C GLN A 3 21.33 -44.98 24.34
N TYR A 4 21.39 -44.62 23.06
CA TYR A 4 22.07 -43.40 22.60
C TYR A 4 21.14 -42.20 22.85
N ARG A 5 21.50 -41.36 23.82
CA ARG A 5 20.88 -40.05 24.05
C ARG A 5 21.40 -39.08 23.00
N GLN A 6 20.62 -38.79 21.96
CA GLN A 6 20.91 -37.66 21.08
C GLN A 6 20.76 -36.35 21.88
N MET A 7 21.88 -35.70 22.16
CA MET A 7 21.88 -34.29 22.58
C MET A 7 21.55 -33.44 21.36
N GLY A 8 20.39 -32.77 21.41
CA GLY A 8 19.99 -31.77 20.44
C GLY A 8 21.02 -30.65 20.40
N ARG A 9 21.63 -30.48 19.23
CA ARG A 9 22.57 -29.41 18.93
C ARG A 9 21.79 -28.08 18.97
N ALA A 10 21.98 -27.29 20.02
CA ALA A 10 21.45 -25.93 20.08
C ALA A 10 21.98 -25.16 18.87
N ALA A 11 21.07 -24.67 18.03
CA ALA A 11 21.41 -23.76 16.94
C ALA A 11 21.91 -22.46 17.57
N LEU A 12 23.20 -22.19 17.42
CA LEU A 12 23.79 -20.90 17.79
C LEU A 12 23.11 -19.80 16.96
N PRO A 13 22.81 -18.63 17.55
CA PRO A 13 22.36 -17.48 16.78
C PRO A 13 23.43 -17.12 15.74
N ALA A 14 23.03 -16.98 14.49
CA ALA A 14 23.92 -16.50 13.44
C ALA A 14 24.46 -15.12 13.83
N PRO A 15 25.77 -14.85 13.70
CA PRO A 15 26.29 -13.53 13.96
C PRO A 15 25.62 -12.53 13.00
N MET A 16 25.06 -11.47 13.57
CA MET A 16 24.54 -10.33 12.83
C MET A 16 25.68 -9.80 11.95
N ALA A 17 25.53 -9.91 10.63
CA ALA A 17 26.54 -9.45 9.70
C ALA A 17 26.75 -7.95 9.92
N ALA A 18 28.02 -7.52 10.03
CA ALA A 18 28.34 -6.10 10.01
C ALA A 18 27.75 -5.44 8.73
N PRO A 19 27.28 -4.19 8.80
CA PRO A 19 26.71 -3.53 7.63
C PRO A 19 27.69 -3.59 6.46
N SER A 20 27.20 -4.06 5.31
CA SER A 20 28.03 -4.24 4.11
C SER A 20 28.42 -2.91 3.47
N PHE A 21 27.68 -1.84 3.77
CA PHE A 21 27.87 -0.51 3.20
C PHE A 21 27.91 0.57 4.28
N GLU A 22 28.75 1.59 4.07
CA GLU A 22 28.72 2.87 4.76
C GLU A 22 28.17 3.94 3.82
N GLU A 23 27.22 4.73 4.34
CA GLU A 23 26.61 5.84 3.60
C GLU A 23 27.39 7.13 3.86
N GLU A 24 27.69 7.87 2.80
CA GLU A 24 28.38 9.16 2.83
C GLU A 24 27.59 10.19 2.01
N GLU A 25 27.20 11.29 2.64
CA GLU A 25 26.58 12.42 1.97
C GLU A 25 27.64 13.20 1.17
N PHE A 26 27.40 13.37 -0.13
CA PHE A 26 28.25 14.16 -1.03
C PHE A 26 27.39 15.14 -1.82
N PHE A 27 27.36 16.40 -1.35
CA PHE A 27 26.44 17.42 -1.86
C PHE A 27 24.98 16.92 -1.76
N GLU A 28 24.17 17.01 -2.81
CA GLU A 28 22.79 16.50 -2.84
C GLU A 28 22.69 15.01 -3.22
N TYR A 29 23.79 14.25 -3.07
CA TYR A 29 23.88 12.83 -3.42
C TYR A 29 24.31 11.98 -2.23
N HIS A 30 24.01 10.68 -2.30
CA HIS A 30 24.45 9.69 -1.32
C HIS A 30 25.35 8.66 -1.99
N ILE A 31 26.55 8.50 -1.46
CA ILE A 31 27.52 7.47 -1.83
C ILE A 31 27.35 6.29 -0.88
N TYR A 32 27.30 5.08 -1.43
CA TYR A 32 27.25 3.85 -0.64
C TYR A 32 28.56 3.10 -0.83
N ASN A 33 29.47 3.24 0.13
CA ASN A 33 30.79 2.64 0.11
C ASN A 33 30.72 1.19 0.61
N LEU A 34 31.09 0.21 -0.21
CA LEU A 34 31.13 -1.19 0.21
C LEU A 34 32.31 -1.41 1.17
N SER A 35 32.03 -1.66 2.46
CA SER A 35 33.03 -1.75 3.53
C SER A 35 33.96 -2.98 3.44
N ARG A 36 33.75 -3.84 2.44
CA ARG A 36 34.56 -5.05 2.20
C ARG A 36 35.00 -5.14 0.74
N PRO A 37 36.25 -5.58 0.47
CA PRO A 37 36.67 -5.85 -0.89
C PRO A 37 35.80 -6.95 -1.52
N THR A 38 35.49 -6.79 -2.81
CA THR A 38 34.76 -7.77 -3.60
C THR A 38 35.43 -7.97 -4.94
N THR A 39 35.47 -9.20 -5.44
CA THR A 39 35.92 -9.52 -6.79
C THR A 39 34.74 -9.60 -7.76
N ILE A 40 34.98 -9.16 -8.99
CA ILE A 40 34.08 -9.29 -10.14
C ILE A 40 34.89 -9.99 -11.24
N GLY A 41 34.49 -11.20 -11.63
CA GLY A 41 35.12 -11.96 -12.70
C GLY A 41 34.84 -11.38 -14.09
N ASN A 42 35.58 -11.84 -15.09
CA ASN A 42 35.35 -11.47 -16.48
C ASN A 42 33.90 -11.80 -16.90
N ASN A 43 33.16 -10.81 -17.43
CA ASN A 43 31.73 -10.91 -17.76
C ASN A 43 30.81 -11.38 -16.61
N GLN A 44 31.23 -11.20 -15.35
CA GLN A 44 30.39 -11.51 -14.19
C GLN A 44 29.54 -10.30 -13.79
N THR A 45 28.23 -10.52 -13.60
CA THR A 45 27.38 -9.59 -12.84
C THR A 45 27.29 -10.05 -11.39
N LYS A 46 27.54 -9.15 -10.44
CA LYS A 46 27.46 -9.44 -9.00
C LYS A 46 26.47 -8.49 -8.34
N GLN A 47 25.43 -9.06 -7.72
CA GLN A 47 24.47 -8.32 -6.92
C GLN A 47 24.86 -8.44 -5.45
N ILE A 48 24.94 -7.31 -4.75
CA ILE A 48 25.31 -7.23 -3.34
C ILE A 48 24.16 -6.54 -2.61
N SER A 49 23.72 -7.13 -1.50
CA SER A 49 22.69 -6.53 -0.63
C SER A 49 23.21 -5.22 -0.05
N LEU A 50 22.47 -4.14 -0.32
CA LEU A 50 22.74 -2.81 0.21
C LEU A 50 22.38 -2.70 1.69
N LEU A 51 21.18 -3.18 2.02
CA LEU A 51 20.56 -3.08 3.34
C LEU A 51 19.88 -4.40 3.68
N GLU A 52 19.98 -4.80 4.93
CA GLU A 52 19.19 -5.88 5.51
C GLU A 52 18.43 -5.33 6.71
N ALA A 53 17.09 -5.42 6.66
CA ALA A 53 16.20 -4.98 7.72
C ALA A 53 15.26 -6.13 8.07
N PHE A 54 15.21 -6.47 9.35
CA PHE A 54 14.34 -7.52 9.88
C PHE A 54 13.28 -6.90 10.79
N ASP A 55 12.13 -7.56 10.90
CA ASP A 55 11.02 -7.16 11.78
C ASP A 55 10.49 -5.73 11.56
N SER A 56 10.72 -5.16 10.38
CA SER A 56 10.14 -3.88 9.96
C SER A 56 8.62 -3.98 9.86
N LYS A 57 7.93 -3.01 10.45
CA LYS A 57 6.47 -2.89 10.39
C LYS A 57 6.08 -2.42 9.00
N VAL A 58 5.13 -3.15 8.42
CA VAL A 58 4.49 -2.83 7.15
C VAL A 58 2.99 -2.71 7.37
N LYS A 59 2.35 -1.81 6.61
CA LYS A 59 0.91 -1.65 6.56
C LYS A 59 0.42 -2.13 5.20
N LYS A 60 -0.66 -2.92 5.19
CA LYS A 60 -1.37 -3.32 3.98
C LYS A 60 -2.72 -2.62 3.93
N GLU A 61 -3.04 -1.99 2.81
CA GLU A 61 -4.35 -1.42 2.54
C GLU A 61 -4.88 -1.90 1.17
N LEU A 62 -6.20 -2.01 1.06
CA LEU A 62 -6.88 -2.21 -0.22
C LEU A 62 -7.46 -0.87 -0.66
N ILE A 63 -6.98 -0.32 -1.77
CA ILE A 63 -7.31 1.05 -2.18
C ILE A 63 -8.13 1.03 -3.47
N ALA A 64 -9.27 1.70 -3.46
CA ALA A 64 -10.02 2.07 -4.66
C ALA A 64 -9.91 3.58 -4.86
N ARG A 65 -9.31 4.03 -5.97
CA ARG A 65 -9.08 5.46 -6.22
C ARG A 65 -10.21 6.07 -7.05
N GLY A 66 -10.79 7.13 -6.50
CA GLY A 66 -11.79 7.96 -7.14
C GLY A 66 -11.19 8.97 -8.12
N SER A 67 -11.99 9.40 -9.09
CA SER A 67 -11.67 10.45 -10.07
C SER A 67 -12.42 11.74 -9.73
N SER A 68 -11.77 12.88 -9.99
CA SER A 68 -12.38 14.21 -9.88
C SER A 68 -13.64 14.39 -10.72
N SER A 69 -13.69 13.71 -11.87
CA SER A 69 -14.81 13.73 -12.80
C SER A 69 -16.13 13.22 -12.19
N TYR A 70 -16.06 12.35 -11.17
CA TYR A 70 -17.24 11.79 -10.52
C TYR A 70 -18.14 12.88 -9.93
N PHE A 71 -17.59 13.95 -9.37
CA PHE A 71 -18.39 14.99 -8.72
C PHE A 71 -18.85 16.10 -9.68
N GLN A 72 -18.49 15.99 -10.96
CA GLN A 72 -18.80 16.99 -11.98
C GLN A 72 -19.71 16.46 -13.09
N SER A 73 -19.77 15.14 -13.27
CA SER A 73 -20.44 14.50 -14.39
C SER A 73 -21.59 13.59 -13.96
N SER A 74 -22.47 13.30 -14.92
CA SER A 74 -23.50 12.27 -14.78
C SER A 74 -23.00 10.94 -15.34
N TYR A 75 -23.21 9.87 -14.58
CA TYR A 75 -22.81 8.51 -14.91
C TYR A 75 -24.02 7.58 -14.87
N ARG A 76 -24.02 6.56 -15.72
CA ARG A 76 -25.06 5.54 -15.77
C ARG A 76 -24.52 4.19 -15.30
N GLY A 77 -25.33 3.47 -14.54
CA GLY A 77 -25.01 2.12 -14.08
C GLY A 77 -23.96 2.05 -12.97
N SER A 78 -23.61 0.82 -12.62
CA SER A 78 -22.53 0.52 -11.67
C SER A 78 -21.19 0.46 -12.43
N MET A 79 -20.18 1.11 -11.87
CA MET A 79 -18.81 1.13 -12.37
C MET A 79 -17.94 0.29 -11.43
N LYS A 80 -17.36 -0.78 -11.96
CA LYS A 80 -16.34 -1.55 -11.22
C LYS A 80 -15.12 -0.67 -10.97
N GLN A 81 -14.54 -0.76 -9.79
CA GLN A 81 -13.33 -0.06 -9.39
C GLN A 81 -12.19 -1.06 -9.27
N LYS A 82 -10.99 -0.65 -9.69
CA LYS A 82 -9.76 -1.39 -9.40
C LYS A 82 -9.49 -1.33 -7.90
N VAL A 83 -9.14 -2.46 -7.29
CA VAL A 83 -8.78 -2.53 -5.86
C VAL A 83 -7.31 -2.86 -5.73
N ASP A 84 -6.48 -1.82 -5.64
CA ASP A 84 -5.04 -1.95 -5.50
C ASP A 84 -4.69 -2.53 -4.12
N VAL A 85 -3.71 -3.43 -4.07
CA VAL A 85 -3.05 -3.86 -2.84
C VAL A 85 -1.86 -2.94 -2.63
N GLU A 86 -1.98 -2.01 -1.68
CA GLU A 86 -0.90 -1.09 -1.32
C GLU A 86 -0.19 -1.59 -0.06
N ILE A 87 1.13 -1.64 -0.11
CA ILE A 87 2.00 -1.89 1.04
C ILE A 87 2.74 -0.59 1.34
N SER A 88 2.69 -0.12 2.59
CA SER A 88 3.48 1.02 3.04
C SER A 88 4.32 0.70 4.27
N PHE A 89 5.45 1.40 4.40
CA PHE A 89 6.31 1.34 5.57
C PHE A 89 7.09 2.64 5.72
N LYS A 90 7.51 2.97 6.94
CA LYS A 90 8.33 4.15 7.22
C LYS A 90 9.81 3.77 7.12
N ASN A 91 10.59 4.53 6.37
CA ASN A 91 12.04 4.42 6.31
C ASN A 91 12.68 5.12 7.52
N SER A 92 12.59 4.54 8.71
CA SER A 92 13.18 5.13 9.93
C SER A 92 13.94 4.10 10.75
N GLU A 93 14.85 4.58 11.60
CA GLU A 93 15.64 3.72 12.51
C GLU A 93 14.74 2.90 13.43
N GLU A 94 13.63 3.48 13.93
CA GLU A 94 12.68 2.76 14.79
C GLU A 94 11.94 1.63 14.06
N ASN A 95 11.98 1.62 12.72
CA ASN A 95 11.44 0.57 11.89
C ASN A 95 12.52 -0.38 11.35
N ASN A 96 13.71 -0.39 11.97
CA ASN A 96 14.90 -1.13 11.57
C ASN A 96 15.39 -0.76 10.15
N LEU A 97 15.10 0.46 9.73
CA LEU A 97 15.53 1.08 8.48
C LEU A 97 16.31 2.37 8.84
N GLY A 98 16.16 3.46 8.08
CA GLY A 98 16.64 4.79 8.50
C GLY A 98 17.81 5.34 7.70
N MET A 99 18.26 4.64 6.66
CA MET A 99 19.19 5.19 5.67
C MET A 99 18.45 5.67 4.42
N PRO A 100 18.99 6.64 3.66
CA PRO A 100 18.45 7.00 2.35
C PRO A 100 18.32 5.76 1.45
N LEU A 101 17.15 5.58 0.84
CA LEU A 101 16.87 4.46 -0.06
C LEU A 101 17.09 4.92 -1.51
N PRO A 102 17.93 4.22 -2.29
CA PRO A 102 18.14 4.56 -3.69
C PRO A 102 16.91 4.22 -4.53
N LYS A 103 16.67 5.02 -5.58
CA LYS A 103 15.69 4.72 -6.62
C LYS A 103 15.92 3.32 -7.18
N GLY A 104 14.85 2.52 -7.25
CA GLY A 104 14.97 1.13 -7.65
C GLY A 104 13.64 0.38 -7.63
N VAL A 105 13.68 -0.89 -8.00
CA VAL A 105 12.53 -1.79 -7.94
C VAL A 105 12.57 -2.55 -6.62
N ILE A 106 11.47 -2.51 -5.88
CA ILE A 106 11.25 -3.32 -4.69
C ILE A 106 10.40 -4.52 -5.09
N ARG A 107 10.90 -5.72 -4.80
CA ARG A 107 10.19 -6.98 -5.01
C ARG A 107 9.72 -7.53 -3.67
N LEU A 108 8.44 -7.88 -3.59
CA LEU A 108 7.86 -8.43 -2.38
C LEU A 108 7.67 -9.93 -2.51
N TYR A 109 8.03 -10.62 -1.43
CA TYR A 109 7.85 -12.04 -1.28
C TYR A 109 7.11 -12.32 0.03
N LYS A 110 6.23 -13.32 0.02
CA LYS A 110 5.54 -13.79 1.21
C LYS A 110 5.76 -15.28 1.37
N LYS A 111 6.00 -15.73 2.60
CA LYS A 111 6.02 -17.17 2.90
C LYS A 111 4.62 -17.76 2.70
N ASP A 112 4.53 -18.85 1.95
CA ASP A 112 3.33 -19.67 1.89
C ASP A 112 3.19 -20.55 3.14
N SER A 113 2.12 -21.35 3.20
CA SER A 113 1.87 -22.29 4.29
C SER A 113 2.94 -23.38 4.41
N GLY A 114 3.69 -23.67 3.34
CA GLY A 114 4.83 -24.59 3.34
C GLY A 114 6.16 -23.93 3.70
N GLY A 115 6.18 -22.62 3.96
CA GLY A 115 7.37 -21.86 4.32
C GLY A 115 8.22 -21.39 3.14
N SER A 116 7.80 -21.64 1.89
CA SER A 116 8.51 -21.18 0.70
C SER A 116 8.20 -19.72 0.40
N LEU A 117 9.18 -18.95 -0.05
CA LEU A 117 8.98 -17.56 -0.46
C LEU A 117 8.34 -17.51 -1.85
N GLN A 118 7.13 -16.96 -1.90
CA GLN A 118 6.39 -16.73 -3.14
C GLN A 118 6.44 -15.25 -3.49
N PHE A 119 6.70 -14.95 -4.77
CA PHE A 119 6.64 -13.59 -5.28
C PHE A 119 5.19 -13.11 -5.30
N ILE A 120 4.93 -11.93 -4.73
CA ILE A 120 3.57 -11.36 -4.64
C ILE A 120 3.40 -10.03 -5.36
N GLY A 121 4.48 -9.46 -5.88
CA GLY A 121 4.44 -8.19 -6.62
C GLY A 121 5.74 -7.40 -6.56
N GLU A 122 5.85 -6.40 -7.42
CA GLU A 122 6.94 -5.43 -7.41
C GLU A 122 6.42 -4.04 -7.75
N ASP A 123 7.11 -3.03 -7.25
CA ASP A 123 6.88 -1.63 -7.60
C ASP A 123 8.21 -0.87 -7.58
N ARG A 124 8.24 0.32 -8.18
CA ARG A 124 9.42 1.18 -8.25
C ARG A 124 9.30 2.33 -7.26
N ILE A 125 10.37 2.57 -6.50
CA ILE A 125 10.54 3.77 -5.68
C ILE A 125 11.48 4.76 -6.35
N ASP A 126 11.30 6.04 -6.05
CA ASP A 126 12.33 7.06 -6.26
C ASP A 126 13.31 7.11 -5.07
N HIS A 127 14.32 7.98 -5.17
CA HIS A 127 15.21 8.23 -4.03
C HIS A 127 14.36 8.70 -2.85
N THR A 128 14.38 7.93 -1.76
CA THR A 128 13.56 8.18 -0.58
C THR A 128 14.45 8.51 0.61
N PRO A 129 14.43 9.74 1.11
CA PRO A 129 15.21 10.13 2.29
C PRO A 129 14.86 9.31 3.53
N ARG A 130 15.70 9.43 4.56
CA ARG A 130 15.37 8.91 5.89
C ARG A 130 14.12 9.60 6.44
N ASN A 131 13.39 8.89 7.28
CA ASN A 131 12.15 9.27 7.95
C ASN A 131 10.92 9.49 7.05
N GLU A 132 11.02 9.19 5.76
CA GLU A 132 9.89 9.26 4.83
C GLU A 132 9.11 7.94 4.72
N GLU A 133 7.84 8.02 4.28
CA GLU A 133 7.01 6.85 4.01
C GLU A 133 7.23 6.34 2.59
N VAL A 134 7.48 5.03 2.46
CA VAL A 134 7.48 4.32 1.18
C VAL A 134 6.11 3.68 0.97
N ARG A 135 5.55 3.82 -0.23
CA ARG A 135 4.29 3.20 -0.65
C ARG A 135 4.51 2.43 -1.95
N LEU A 136 3.99 1.21 -2.00
CA LEU A 136 4.16 0.28 -3.11
C LEU A 136 2.81 -0.30 -3.49
N VAL A 137 2.44 -0.22 -4.77
CA VAL A 137 1.26 -0.90 -5.32
C VAL A 137 1.72 -2.23 -5.89
N VAL A 138 1.45 -3.31 -5.15
CA VAL A 138 2.07 -4.62 -5.44
C VAL A 138 1.15 -5.55 -6.22
N GLY A 139 -0.11 -5.16 -6.45
CA GLY A 139 -1.05 -5.93 -7.24
C GLY A 139 -2.49 -5.45 -7.09
N GLU A 140 -3.44 -6.26 -7.54
CA GLU A 140 -4.88 -6.04 -7.41
C GLU A 140 -5.50 -7.16 -6.57
N ALA A 141 -6.49 -6.82 -5.74
CA ALA A 141 -7.19 -7.80 -4.92
C ALA A 141 -8.08 -8.70 -5.80
N PHE A 142 -7.92 -10.02 -5.66
CA PHE A 142 -8.69 -10.99 -6.44
C PHE A 142 -10.10 -11.23 -5.86
N ASP A 143 -10.17 -11.54 -4.56
CA ASP A 143 -11.42 -11.90 -3.87
C ASP A 143 -12.18 -10.69 -3.29
N VAL A 144 -11.80 -9.46 -3.65
CA VAL A 144 -12.46 -8.24 -3.15
C VAL A 144 -12.83 -7.38 -4.34
N VAL A 145 -14.14 -7.13 -4.50
CA VAL A 145 -14.67 -6.32 -5.58
C VAL A 145 -15.20 -5.01 -5.02
N ALA A 146 -14.76 -3.90 -5.59
CA ALA A 146 -15.31 -2.59 -5.31
C ALA A 146 -16.11 -2.08 -6.50
N GLU A 147 -17.26 -1.47 -6.22
CA GLU A 147 -18.16 -0.88 -7.20
C GLU A 147 -18.64 0.49 -6.75
N ARG A 148 -18.95 1.33 -7.73
CA ARG A 148 -19.51 2.67 -7.54
C ARG A 148 -20.73 2.85 -8.41
N ARG A 149 -21.81 3.40 -7.87
CA ARG A 149 -22.98 3.79 -8.64
C ARG A 149 -23.43 5.19 -8.28
N GLN A 150 -23.66 6.04 -9.28
CA GLN A 150 -24.31 7.32 -9.04
C GLN A 150 -25.81 7.07 -8.83
N THR A 151 -26.32 7.47 -7.68
CA THR A 151 -27.74 7.31 -7.33
C THR A 151 -28.53 8.57 -7.60
N ASN A 152 -27.87 9.74 -7.62
CA ASN A 152 -28.50 11.01 -7.93
C ASN A 152 -27.52 12.02 -8.53
N TYR A 153 -28.02 12.90 -9.39
CA TYR A 153 -27.30 14.03 -9.94
C TYR A 153 -28.23 15.23 -10.04
N LYS A 154 -27.87 16.34 -9.39
CA LYS A 154 -28.61 17.60 -9.42
C LYS A 154 -27.67 18.75 -9.73
N LYS A 155 -27.96 19.48 -10.81
CA LYS A 155 -27.32 20.77 -11.07
C LYS A 155 -28.16 21.86 -10.39
N LEU A 156 -27.70 22.36 -9.25
CA LEU A 156 -28.40 23.36 -8.44
C LEU A 156 -28.20 24.79 -8.99
N ALA A 157 -27.02 25.06 -9.58
CA ALA A 157 -26.70 26.28 -10.30
C ALA A 157 -25.62 25.98 -11.37
N GLU A 158 -25.19 26.99 -12.12
CA GLU A 158 -24.17 26.82 -13.18
C GLU A 158 -22.91 26.09 -12.68
N LYS A 159 -22.44 26.47 -11.49
CA LYS A 159 -21.23 25.95 -10.84
C LYS A 159 -21.49 25.26 -9.51
N LEU A 160 -22.73 24.83 -9.25
CA LEU A 160 -23.11 24.15 -8.02
C LEU A 160 -23.81 22.84 -8.36
N ILE A 161 -23.16 21.74 -8.02
CA ILE A 161 -23.62 20.38 -8.35
C ILE A 161 -23.72 19.58 -7.06
N GLU A 162 -24.78 18.80 -6.92
CA GLU A 162 -24.97 17.83 -5.86
C GLU A 162 -25.07 16.44 -6.49
N THR A 163 -24.25 15.51 -6.04
CA THR A 163 -24.23 14.13 -6.52
C THR A 163 -24.34 13.16 -5.36
N SER A 164 -25.14 12.11 -5.53
CA SER A 164 -25.26 11.02 -4.56
C SER A 164 -24.67 9.76 -5.15
N TRP A 165 -23.98 9.00 -4.30
CA TRP A 165 -23.18 7.85 -4.68
C TRP A 165 -23.41 6.69 -3.72
N GLU A 166 -23.43 5.48 -4.26
CA GLU A 166 -23.36 4.22 -3.54
C GLU A 166 -21.98 3.59 -3.81
N LEU A 167 -21.21 3.38 -2.75
CA LEU A 167 -19.96 2.62 -2.73
C LEU A 167 -20.28 1.21 -2.24
N THR A 168 -19.91 0.21 -3.01
CA THR A 168 -20.16 -1.20 -2.67
C THR A 168 -18.85 -1.95 -2.57
N VAL A 169 -18.69 -2.73 -1.50
CA VAL A 169 -17.60 -3.70 -1.32
C VAL A 169 -18.22 -5.08 -1.22
N LYS A 170 -17.82 -5.97 -2.13
CA LYS A 170 -18.16 -7.40 -2.08
C LYS A 170 -16.91 -8.15 -1.68
N ASN A 171 -16.93 -8.73 -0.48
CA ASN A 171 -15.86 -9.60 -0.01
C ASN A 171 -16.22 -11.05 -0.37
N ARG A 172 -15.34 -11.74 -1.08
CA ARG A 172 -15.47 -13.16 -1.46
C ARG A 172 -14.45 -14.05 -0.76
N LYS A 173 -13.74 -13.49 0.24
CA LYS A 173 -12.92 -14.28 1.14
C LYS A 173 -13.81 -15.05 2.11
N LYS A 174 -13.36 -16.27 2.47
CA LYS A 174 -14.09 -17.19 3.35
C LYS A 174 -13.94 -16.88 4.83
N ASP A 175 -12.77 -16.42 5.25
CA ASP A 175 -12.41 -16.41 6.68
C ASP A 175 -11.93 -15.02 7.18
N GLU A 176 -11.81 -14.03 6.29
CA GLU A 176 -11.27 -12.71 6.64
C GLU A 176 -12.20 -11.59 6.18
N ALA A 177 -12.45 -10.64 7.07
CA ALA A 177 -13.04 -9.36 6.68
C ALA A 177 -12.07 -8.60 5.76
N ALA A 178 -12.63 -7.80 4.85
CA ALA A 178 -11.88 -6.93 3.96
C ALA A 178 -12.34 -5.49 4.13
N THR A 179 -11.39 -4.58 4.33
CA THR A 179 -11.63 -3.14 4.30
C THR A 179 -11.08 -2.59 3.01
N VAL A 180 -11.95 -1.99 2.20
CA VAL A 180 -11.55 -1.20 1.02
C VAL A 180 -11.63 0.28 1.38
N THR A 181 -10.51 0.96 1.19
CA THR A 181 -10.41 2.41 1.31
C THR A 181 -10.72 3.05 -0.03
N PHE A 182 -11.84 3.76 -0.11
CA PHE A 182 -12.15 4.62 -1.24
C PHE A 182 -11.47 5.98 -1.03
N MET A 183 -10.51 6.31 -1.90
CA MET A 183 -9.79 7.58 -1.89
C MET A 183 -10.34 8.47 -3.00
N GLU A 184 -11.28 9.34 -2.64
CA GLU A 184 -11.92 10.28 -3.55
C GLU A 184 -11.10 11.55 -3.73
N THR A 185 -11.12 12.07 -4.96
CA THR A 185 -10.62 13.41 -5.28
C THR A 185 -11.81 14.32 -5.56
N ALA A 186 -12.22 15.13 -4.58
CA ALA A 186 -13.30 16.10 -4.71
C ALA A 186 -12.73 17.49 -5.04
N PRO A 187 -12.78 17.95 -6.31
CA PRO A 187 -12.26 19.25 -6.70
C PRO A 187 -13.13 20.42 -6.18
N GLY A 188 -12.55 21.62 -6.15
CA GLY A 188 -13.25 22.85 -5.78
C GLY A 188 -13.61 22.91 -4.29
N ASP A 189 -14.60 23.73 -3.95
CA ASP A 189 -15.18 23.73 -2.62
C ASP A 189 -16.20 22.60 -2.53
N TRP A 190 -16.13 21.79 -1.48
CA TRP A 190 -17.06 20.67 -1.32
C TRP A 190 -17.43 20.42 0.14
N GLU A 191 -18.62 19.88 0.31
CA GLU A 191 -19.13 19.38 1.58
C GLU A 191 -19.84 18.04 1.36
N VAL A 192 -19.69 17.12 2.32
CA VAL A 192 -20.53 15.92 2.39
C VAL A 192 -21.84 16.33 3.05
N VAL A 193 -22.91 16.32 2.28
CA VAL A 193 -24.26 16.72 2.72
C VAL A 193 -24.91 15.62 3.56
N SER A 194 -24.67 14.36 3.20
CA SER A 194 -25.13 13.19 3.95
C SER A 194 -24.20 12.02 3.72
N SER A 195 -24.10 11.12 4.71
CA SER A 195 -23.48 9.82 4.53
C SER A 195 -24.05 8.79 5.50
N THR A 196 -24.14 7.54 5.05
CA THR A 196 -24.47 6.39 5.89
C THR A 196 -23.24 5.73 6.53
N GLY A 197 -22.04 6.15 6.14
CA GLY A 197 -20.77 5.64 6.68
C GLY A 197 -19.85 6.75 7.16
N ASP A 198 -18.89 6.39 8.00
CA ASP A 198 -17.87 7.33 8.45
C ASP A 198 -16.95 7.75 7.30
N TYR A 199 -16.58 9.02 7.31
CA TYR A 199 -15.66 9.58 6.31
C TYR A 199 -14.64 10.50 6.95
N LYS A 200 -13.53 10.70 6.25
CA LYS A 200 -12.45 11.61 6.66
C LYS A 200 -12.09 12.53 5.51
N LYS A 201 -12.04 13.84 5.78
CA LYS A 201 -11.38 14.81 4.91
C LYS A 201 -9.87 14.70 5.13
N THR A 202 -9.15 14.20 4.15
CA THR A 202 -7.69 13.94 4.24
C THR A 202 -6.86 15.10 3.70
N SER A 203 -7.43 15.93 2.82
CA SER A 203 -6.81 17.16 2.32
C SER A 203 -7.89 18.12 1.82
N ALA A 204 -7.49 19.25 1.21
CA ALA A 204 -8.43 20.17 0.57
C ALA A 204 -9.36 19.46 -0.43
N PHE A 205 -8.84 18.46 -1.17
CA PHE A 205 -9.59 17.71 -2.19
C PHE A 205 -9.72 16.22 -1.87
N GLY A 206 -9.18 15.76 -0.74
CA GLY A 206 -9.17 14.34 -0.36
C GLY A 206 -10.35 13.99 0.52
N LEU A 207 -11.15 13.01 0.09
CA LEU A 207 -12.23 12.42 0.88
C LEU A 207 -12.01 10.90 0.95
N ARG A 208 -11.98 10.35 2.17
CA ARG A 208 -11.71 8.94 2.43
C ARG A 208 -12.93 8.28 3.06
N PHE A 209 -13.33 7.14 2.50
CA PHE A 209 -14.24 6.18 3.14
C PHE A 209 -13.53 4.86 3.36
N ASP A 210 -13.65 4.29 4.56
CA ASP A 210 -13.16 2.94 4.86
C ASP A 210 -14.37 2.02 4.99
N VAL A 211 -14.57 1.14 4.00
CA VAL A 211 -15.74 0.26 3.95
C VAL A 211 -15.31 -1.17 4.26
N THR A 212 -15.70 -1.67 5.43
CA THR A 212 -15.40 -3.04 5.88
C THR A 212 -16.58 -3.96 5.60
N ALA A 213 -16.31 -5.07 4.90
CA ALA A 213 -17.23 -6.17 4.68
C ALA A 213 -16.69 -7.44 5.36
N ALA A 214 -17.53 -8.13 6.11
CA ALA A 214 -17.25 -9.45 6.67
C ALA A 214 -17.04 -10.51 5.56
N PRO A 215 -16.56 -11.72 5.89
CA PRO A 215 -16.43 -12.79 4.91
C PRO A 215 -17.75 -13.06 4.17
N ASP A 216 -17.68 -13.25 2.86
CA ASP A 216 -18.82 -13.44 1.95
C ASP A 216 -19.93 -12.35 2.00
N GLU A 217 -19.65 -11.19 2.61
CA GLU A 217 -20.60 -10.08 2.75
C GLU A 217 -20.50 -9.08 1.58
N GLU A 218 -21.63 -8.45 1.26
CA GLU A 218 -21.69 -7.21 0.51
C GLU A 218 -22.03 -6.04 1.43
N LYS A 219 -21.13 -5.05 1.53
CA LYS A 219 -21.32 -3.83 2.30
C LYS A 219 -21.52 -2.63 1.38
N LYS A 220 -22.43 -1.73 1.77
CA LYS A 220 -22.73 -0.51 1.04
C LYS A 220 -22.60 0.72 1.93
N VAL A 221 -22.03 1.79 1.37
CA VAL A 221 -22.02 3.14 1.93
C VAL A 221 -22.61 4.08 0.90
N GLU A 222 -23.58 4.88 1.32
CA GLU A 222 -24.18 5.91 0.50
C GLU A 222 -23.72 7.27 1.02
N PHE A 223 -23.42 8.19 0.11
CA PHE A 223 -23.10 9.56 0.48
C PHE A 223 -23.56 10.54 -0.59
N THR A 224 -23.87 11.75 -0.16
CA THR A 224 -24.17 12.88 -1.03
C THR A 224 -23.11 13.94 -0.82
N ILE A 225 -22.53 14.43 -1.90
CA ILE A 225 -21.54 15.50 -1.89
C ILE A 225 -22.05 16.65 -2.75
N ARG A 226 -21.86 17.86 -2.24
CA ARG A 226 -22.11 19.09 -2.96
C ARG A 226 -20.78 19.75 -3.27
N SER A 227 -20.58 20.10 -4.53
CA SER A 227 -19.35 20.72 -5.03
C SER A 227 -19.64 22.03 -5.75
N ARG A 228 -18.77 23.02 -5.52
CA ARG A 228 -18.79 24.34 -6.14
C ARG A 228 -17.48 24.61 -6.88
N PHE A 229 -17.60 25.09 -8.12
CA PHE A 229 -16.52 25.38 -9.06
C PHE A 229 -16.50 26.85 -9.53
#